data_AF-A0A842NXS1-F1
#
_entry.id   AF-A0A842NXS1-F1
#
_cell.length_a   1.000
_cell.length_b   1.000
_cell.length_c   1.000
_cell.angle_alpha   90.00
_cell.angle_beta   90.00
_cell.angle_gamma   90.00
#
_symmetry.space_group_name_H-M   'P 1'
#
loop_
_entity.id
_entity.type
_entity.pdbx_description
1 polymer ?
#
loop_
_entity_poly.entity_id
_entity_poly.type
_entity_poly.pdbx_seq_one_letter_code
_entity_poly.pdbx_strand_id
1 'polypeptide(L)'
;MVEVWCTSDNCRRSNWVNNGLLKEIMKIKSVHILLYFVIVSFTIINVNAYKMTPPDEVTHQYITNQSRRIWSLIPYEIIFHLNNSVTKELDYRGKANFDYEDDIITGSAEEDLASDTLSALFGNHFWQPDDPDTLMLGNDDYNDGLAERDSSYRTALDYWYKPCSFWENDCDDVINNYLKGNIDESYYWLGRIAHLLEDAAQPSHVLLDPHLPGDDSELEIWSGDNFHSYQGVNYAGKQYNYEDLIDNFDWSSVEPTRAPDRQYIELFRLFWYTAQKTQYWASDDVDANYVYTDLNDVEQSWSCSGNDNLNLWADEGYTSCSDFISTGLNDSNVEQEANATIPHAMKAVAGLYRLFWDAVHIDWPTYRHDNLRTGTTAFKGDLSEDTDAEEFTFPINEDTDSSNNLAFADLNKDGDQELIIGTNKDFLIENNEEYRGRVFTFEFNKNDRYTLGWSTSNEKSASWFKPVVATPVISDINNDGFKEIIFGDKSGKIWVLNPDGEPLPLTEDEDYVLPRGDNNSAMFTSWAIEDIDLDGTKELLFVEKTDSTTPLYVFDAKIYVYNLTEDELLEEWQADLGSTYGSGSSSDPAIADIDSDGDMDIIVGTLYDGDKKIIFAEVM
;
A
#
# COMPACT_ATOMS: atom_id res chain seq x y z
N MET A 1 -46.14 -21.14 10.12
CA MET A 1 -46.89 -22.10 9.27
C MET A 1 -45.89 -22.75 8.34
N VAL A 2 -45.50 -23.97 8.67
CA VAL A 2 -44.81 -24.91 7.77
C VAL A 2 -45.59 -26.20 7.96
N GLU A 3 -46.40 -26.57 6.97
CA GLU A 3 -47.22 -27.77 6.98
C GLU A 3 -46.37 -28.99 6.66
N VAL A 4 -46.34 -29.94 7.59
CA VAL A 4 -45.75 -31.27 7.40
C VAL A 4 -46.83 -32.18 6.80
N TRP A 5 -46.64 -32.59 5.55
CA TRP A 5 -47.37 -33.70 4.95
C TRP A 5 -46.56 -34.99 5.11
N CYS A 6 -46.98 -35.86 6.03
CA CYS A 6 -46.52 -37.25 6.10
C CYS A 6 -47.53 -38.16 5.41
N THR A 7 -47.08 -38.96 4.44
CA THR A 7 -47.82 -40.09 3.89
C THR A 7 -47.06 -41.39 4.18
N SER A 8 -47.82 -42.38 4.67
CA SER A 8 -47.53 -43.82 4.82
C SER A 8 -46.31 -44.25 5.66
N ASP A 9 -46.63 -44.77 6.86
CA ASP A 9 -46.06 -45.94 7.53
C ASP A 9 -44.58 -46.29 7.27
N ASN A 10 -43.67 -45.61 7.97
CA ASN A 10 -42.57 -46.21 8.74
C ASN A 10 -41.58 -45.12 9.21
N CYS A 11 -41.77 -44.59 10.42
CA CYS A 11 -40.68 -43.93 11.14
C CYS A 11 -40.61 -44.48 12.56
N ARG A 12 -39.63 -45.37 12.78
CA ARG A 12 -39.21 -45.83 14.11
C ARG A 12 -38.63 -44.65 14.88
N ARG A 13 -39.11 -44.48 16.11
CA ARG A 13 -38.45 -43.70 17.17
C ARG A 13 -37.00 -44.17 17.34
N SER A 14 -36.07 -43.22 17.42
CA SER A 14 -34.92 -43.36 18.30
C SER A 14 -34.85 -42.13 19.19
N ASN A 15 -34.98 -42.36 20.49
CA ASN A 15 -34.66 -41.40 21.53
C ASN A 15 -33.14 -41.44 21.72
N TRP A 16 -32.49 -40.28 21.70
CA TRP A 16 -31.25 -40.07 22.45
C TRP A 16 -31.41 -38.88 23.39
N VAL A 17 -30.88 -39.12 24.59
CA VAL A 17 -31.04 -38.39 25.84
C VAL A 17 -29.77 -37.58 26.05
N ASN A 18 -29.88 -36.27 26.30
CA ASN A 18 -29.24 -35.55 27.42
C ASN A 18 -29.26 -34.02 27.19
N ASN A 19 -30.34 -33.36 27.62
CA ASN A 19 -30.46 -31.89 27.71
C ASN A 19 -30.28 -31.37 29.14
N GLY A 20 -29.56 -32.12 29.98
CA GLY A 20 -29.33 -31.78 31.40
C GLY A 20 -28.09 -30.92 31.63
N LEU A 21 -26.97 -31.24 30.98
CA LEU A 21 -25.68 -30.61 31.25
C LEU A 21 -25.59 -29.16 30.71
N LEU A 22 -26.09 -28.92 29.49
CA LEU A 22 -26.08 -27.60 28.84
C LEU A 22 -26.90 -26.55 29.60
N LYS A 23 -27.99 -26.95 30.27
CA LYS A 23 -28.82 -26.03 31.08
C LYS A 23 -28.22 -25.67 32.43
N GLU A 24 -27.36 -26.52 32.99
CA GLU A 24 -26.63 -26.19 34.23
C GLU A 24 -25.38 -25.36 33.94
N ILE A 25 -24.67 -25.61 32.83
CA ILE A 25 -23.51 -24.80 32.41
C ILE A 25 -23.95 -23.36 32.04
N MET A 26 -25.08 -23.19 31.34
CA MET A 26 -25.64 -21.86 31.06
C MET A 26 -26.12 -21.14 32.33
N LYS A 27 -26.64 -21.86 33.33
CA LYS A 27 -27.09 -21.24 34.59
C LYS A 27 -25.95 -20.77 35.50
N ILE A 28 -24.78 -21.40 35.43
CA ILE A 28 -23.62 -21.04 36.27
C ILE A 28 -22.91 -19.79 35.72
N LYS A 29 -22.81 -19.64 34.39
CA LYS A 29 -22.24 -18.43 33.74
C LYS A 29 -23.17 -17.20 33.85
N SER A 30 -24.49 -17.36 33.70
CA SER A 30 -25.42 -16.21 33.83
C SER A 30 -25.51 -15.62 35.25
N VAL A 31 -25.16 -16.37 36.29
CA VAL A 31 -25.17 -15.87 37.68
C VAL A 31 -23.90 -15.07 38.01
N HIS A 32 -22.76 -15.36 37.36
CA HIS A 32 -21.54 -14.55 37.47
C HIS A 32 -21.69 -13.22 36.71
N ILE A 33 -22.29 -13.26 35.52
CA ILE A 33 -22.58 -12.05 34.72
C ILE A 33 -23.59 -11.14 35.43
N LEU A 34 -24.64 -11.69 36.06
CA LEU A 34 -25.60 -10.87 36.81
C LEU A 34 -25.02 -10.26 38.09
N LEU A 35 -24.08 -10.94 38.76
CA LEU A 35 -23.40 -10.36 39.94
C LEU A 35 -22.41 -9.27 39.55
N TYR A 36 -21.73 -9.41 38.41
CA TYR A 36 -20.85 -8.38 37.86
C TYR A 36 -21.67 -7.12 37.46
N PHE A 37 -22.79 -7.31 36.77
CA PHE A 37 -23.70 -6.20 36.41
C PHE A 37 -24.33 -5.50 37.62
N VAL A 38 -24.66 -6.21 38.70
CA VAL A 38 -25.27 -5.59 39.89
C VAL A 38 -24.25 -4.83 40.75
N ILE A 39 -22.97 -5.19 40.71
CA ILE A 39 -21.90 -4.44 41.38
C ILE A 39 -21.50 -3.21 40.56
N VAL A 40 -21.45 -3.31 39.22
CA VAL A 40 -21.16 -2.18 38.33
C VAL A 40 -22.32 -1.17 38.22
N SER A 41 -23.58 -1.60 38.42
CA SER A 41 -24.76 -0.72 38.25
C SER A 41 -25.16 0.11 39.48
N PHE A 42 -24.48 0.02 40.63
CA PHE A 42 -24.90 0.77 41.84
C PHE A 42 -23.78 1.44 42.67
N THR A 43 -22.58 1.54 42.14
CA THR A 43 -21.59 2.50 42.62
C THR A 43 -21.09 3.30 41.44
N ILE A 44 -21.59 4.53 41.33
CA ILE A 44 -21.00 5.59 40.53
C ILE A 44 -19.61 5.83 41.12
N ILE A 45 -18.65 5.04 40.67
CA ILE A 45 -17.23 5.23 40.92
C ILE A 45 -16.80 6.05 39.72
N ASN A 46 -16.35 7.28 39.96
CA ASN A 46 -15.66 8.05 38.95
C ASN A 46 -14.52 7.16 38.47
N VAL A 47 -14.52 6.74 37.20
CA VAL A 47 -13.41 6.06 36.55
C VAL A 47 -12.72 7.13 35.71
N ASN A 48 -11.89 7.96 36.34
CA ASN A 48 -10.81 8.65 35.65
C ASN A 48 -9.59 7.71 35.56
N ALA A 49 -9.55 6.74 34.63
CA ALA A 49 -8.24 6.26 34.18
C ALA A 49 -7.38 7.51 33.95
N TYR A 50 -6.16 7.53 34.48
CA TYR A 50 -5.43 8.77 34.61
C TYR A 50 -5.35 9.49 33.28
N LYS A 51 -6.07 10.60 33.28
CA LYS A 51 -5.81 11.70 32.41
C LYS A 51 -4.44 12.16 32.85
N MET A 52 -3.39 11.76 32.14
CA MET A 52 -2.22 12.60 32.13
C MET A 52 -2.75 14.03 31.80
N THR A 53 -2.15 15.05 32.39
CA THR A 53 -2.69 16.42 32.23
C THR A 53 -1.69 17.22 31.43
N PRO A 54 -2.08 17.89 30.33
CA PRO A 54 -1.16 18.72 29.56
C PRO A 54 -0.57 19.80 30.49
N PRO A 55 0.74 20.09 30.41
CA PRO A 55 1.54 20.07 29.19
C PRO A 55 2.62 18.98 29.09
N ASP A 56 2.62 17.96 29.95
CA ASP A 56 3.70 16.94 30.00
C ASP A 56 3.38 15.63 29.23
N GLU A 57 2.27 15.59 28.48
CA GLU A 57 1.74 14.45 27.71
C GLU A 57 2.24 14.42 26.26
N VAL A 58 3.50 14.08 26.02
CA VAL A 58 4.00 14.02 24.63
C VAL A 58 4.71 12.72 24.34
N THR A 59 4.57 11.69 25.18
CA THR A 59 5.24 10.39 24.99
C THR A 59 4.87 9.78 23.65
N HIS A 60 3.58 9.67 23.33
CA HIS A 60 3.13 9.14 22.04
C HIS A 60 3.65 9.98 20.87
N GLN A 61 3.41 11.29 20.92
CA GLN A 61 3.90 12.25 19.92
C GLN A 61 5.41 12.16 19.71
N TYR A 62 6.16 11.94 20.78
CA TYR A 62 7.60 11.80 20.74
C TYR A 62 8.04 10.47 20.14
N ILE A 63 7.43 9.35 20.54
CA ILE A 63 7.70 8.02 19.97
C ILE A 63 7.40 8.07 18.47
N THR A 64 6.20 8.49 18.09
CA THR A 64 5.78 8.78 16.71
C THR A 64 6.83 9.64 15.99
N ASN A 65 7.28 10.77 16.55
CA ASN A 65 8.30 11.60 15.91
C ASN A 65 9.67 10.93 15.77
N GLN A 66 10.09 10.13 16.75
CA GLN A 66 11.39 9.45 16.73
C GLN A 66 11.41 8.26 15.77
N SER A 67 10.28 7.60 15.54
CA SER A 67 10.15 6.46 14.62
C SER A 67 10.60 6.79 13.20
N ARG A 68 10.45 8.05 12.76
CA ARG A 68 10.96 8.51 11.45
C ARG A 68 12.47 8.36 11.27
N ARG A 69 13.23 8.27 12.38
CA ARG A 69 14.69 8.14 12.37
C ARG A 69 15.14 6.68 12.29
N ILE A 70 14.21 5.74 12.39
CA ILE A 70 14.47 4.30 12.34
C ILE A 70 14.44 3.81 10.90
N TRP A 71 13.41 4.15 10.14
CA TRP A 71 13.31 3.76 8.73
C TRP A 71 14.26 4.61 7.87
N SER A 72 15.36 4.00 7.41
CA SER A 72 16.44 4.72 6.71
C SER A 72 16.05 5.25 5.34
N LEU A 73 15.03 4.66 4.71
CA LEU A 73 14.52 5.03 3.39
C LEU A 73 13.20 5.82 3.49
N ILE A 74 12.90 6.38 4.67
CA ILE A 74 11.65 7.10 4.86
C ILE A 74 11.51 8.26 3.84
N PRO A 75 10.40 8.31 3.10
CA PRO A 75 10.13 9.36 2.14
C PRO A 75 10.06 10.75 2.78
N TYR A 76 10.42 11.76 1.99
CA TYR A 76 10.36 13.15 2.43
C TYR A 76 8.94 13.58 2.84
N GLU A 77 7.91 13.05 2.19
CA GLU A 77 6.51 13.37 2.49
C GLU A 77 6.15 12.98 3.93
N ILE A 78 6.44 11.76 4.36
CA ILE A 78 6.19 11.33 5.74
C ILE A 78 7.00 12.19 6.73
N ILE A 79 8.25 12.53 6.40
CA ILE A 79 9.06 13.44 7.23
C ILE A 79 8.37 14.82 7.34
N PHE A 80 7.78 15.32 6.26
CA PHE A 80 7.09 16.60 6.22
C PHE A 80 5.90 16.65 7.17
N HIS A 81 5.09 15.58 7.24
CA HIS A 81 3.96 15.42 8.17
C HIS A 81 4.36 14.98 9.59
N LEU A 82 5.66 15.05 9.91
CA LEU A 82 6.22 14.83 11.26
C LEU A 82 7.02 16.06 11.74
N ASN A 83 6.82 17.21 11.13
CA ASN A 83 7.56 18.43 11.47
C ASN A 83 6.87 19.32 12.49
N ASN A 84 5.59 19.11 12.79
CA ASN A 84 4.93 19.84 13.87
C ASN A 84 5.61 19.55 15.22
N SER A 85 5.47 20.50 16.15
CA SER A 85 5.98 20.33 17.50
C SER A 85 5.27 19.17 18.18
N VAL A 86 6.02 18.30 18.86
CA VAL A 86 5.45 17.29 19.75
C VAL A 86 4.67 17.91 20.92
N THR A 87 4.77 19.22 21.13
CA THR A 87 4.01 19.96 22.15
C THR A 87 2.91 20.85 21.53
N LYS A 88 2.45 20.54 20.31
CA LYS A 88 1.39 21.32 19.64
C LYS A 88 0.12 21.32 20.51
N GLU A 89 -0.60 22.45 20.54
CA GLU A 89 -1.88 22.52 21.25
C GLU A 89 -2.91 21.62 20.55
N LEU A 90 -3.65 20.83 21.33
CA LEU A 90 -4.61 19.83 20.83
C LEU A 90 -6.05 20.35 20.90
N ASP A 91 -6.94 19.78 20.08
CA ASP A 91 -8.37 20.04 20.19
C ASP A 91 -8.99 19.32 21.38
N TYR A 92 -9.54 20.09 22.32
CA TYR A 92 -10.17 19.54 23.52
C TYR A 92 -11.50 18.83 23.20
N ARG A 93 -11.77 17.74 23.93
CA ARG A 93 -12.97 16.85 23.87
C ARG A 93 -14.21 17.42 23.16
N GLY A 94 -14.74 16.65 22.22
CA GLY A 94 -15.87 17.00 21.35
C GLY A 94 -15.48 17.67 20.03
N LYS A 95 -14.17 17.74 19.75
CA LYS A 95 -13.57 18.29 18.54
C LYS A 95 -12.41 17.49 17.95
N ALA A 96 -11.94 16.42 18.61
CA ALA A 96 -10.81 15.59 18.16
C ALA A 96 -11.15 14.86 16.85
N ASN A 97 -10.98 15.58 15.75
CA ASN A 97 -11.23 15.26 14.34
C ASN A 97 -10.21 16.07 13.56
N PHE A 98 -9.94 15.69 12.31
CA PHE A 98 -9.01 16.45 11.47
C PHE A 98 -9.40 17.92 11.33
N ASP A 99 -8.48 18.82 11.70
CA ASP A 99 -8.50 20.24 11.41
C ASP A 99 -7.33 20.64 10.49
N TYR A 100 -7.45 21.78 9.81
CA TYR A 100 -6.38 22.30 8.95
C TYR A 100 -5.08 22.51 9.76
N GLU A 101 -3.95 22.03 9.23
CA GLU A 101 -2.61 21.95 9.87
C GLU A 101 -2.38 20.71 10.76
N ASP A 102 -3.34 19.81 10.88
CA ASP A 102 -3.11 18.52 11.55
C ASP A 102 -2.28 17.57 10.70
N ASP A 103 -1.49 16.78 11.42
CA ASP A 103 -0.52 15.84 10.87
C ASP A 103 -0.43 14.60 11.77
N ILE A 104 0.56 13.74 11.50
CA ILE A 104 0.76 12.50 12.26
C ILE A 104 0.96 12.80 13.75
N ILE A 105 1.62 13.92 14.09
CA ILE A 105 1.86 14.32 15.48
C ILE A 105 0.56 14.74 16.17
N THR A 106 -0.32 15.50 15.53
CA THR A 106 -1.64 15.78 16.12
C THR A 106 -2.43 14.50 16.31
N GLY A 107 -2.56 13.67 15.25
CA GLY A 107 -3.36 12.45 15.29
C GLY A 107 -2.94 11.49 16.41
N SER A 108 -1.62 11.32 16.59
CA SER A 108 -1.06 10.49 17.67
C SER A 108 -1.39 10.95 19.09
N ALA A 109 -1.72 12.23 19.26
CA ALA A 109 -2.05 12.83 20.55
C ALA A 109 -3.56 12.87 20.81
N GLU A 110 -4.35 13.05 19.75
CA GLU A 110 -5.80 13.21 19.87
C GLU A 110 -6.56 11.89 20.01
N GLU A 111 -5.91 10.75 19.79
CA GLU A 111 -6.49 9.43 20.02
C GLU A 111 -7.02 9.31 21.47
N ASP A 112 -6.21 9.70 22.46
CA ASP A 112 -6.58 9.76 23.88
C ASP A 112 -7.71 10.76 24.22
N LEU A 113 -8.01 11.68 23.31
CA LEU A 113 -8.99 12.76 23.52
C LEU A 113 -10.37 12.44 22.91
N ALA A 114 -10.49 11.40 22.09
CA ALA A 114 -11.60 11.18 21.16
C ALA A 114 -12.94 10.72 21.76
N SER A 115 -13.06 10.59 23.08
CA SER A 115 -14.24 9.98 23.71
C SER A 115 -15.20 10.97 24.39
N ASP A 116 -16.41 11.10 23.82
CA ASP A 116 -17.51 11.96 24.29
C ASP A 116 -18.42 11.30 25.36
N THR A 117 -18.16 10.05 25.76
CA THR A 117 -18.98 9.36 26.78
C THR A 117 -18.15 8.68 27.87
N LEU A 118 -18.63 8.81 29.12
CA LEU A 118 -17.95 8.32 30.32
C LEU A 118 -17.72 6.79 30.37
N SER A 119 -18.30 6.01 29.44
CA SER A 119 -18.14 4.56 29.34
C SER A 119 -17.28 4.11 28.16
N ALA A 120 -16.84 5.03 27.30
CA ALA A 120 -15.98 4.79 26.14
C ALA A 120 -14.56 5.35 26.39
N LEU A 121 -14.19 5.54 27.65
CA LEU A 121 -12.86 6.02 28.05
C LEU A 121 -11.91 4.82 27.98
N PHE A 122 -11.09 4.78 26.94
CA PHE A 122 -9.93 3.89 26.75
C PHE A 122 -10.20 2.41 26.48
N GLY A 123 -11.46 1.96 26.37
CA GLY A 123 -11.75 0.55 26.08
C GLY A 123 -11.13 0.06 24.76
N ASN A 124 -11.00 0.99 23.80
CA ASN A 124 -10.39 0.83 22.49
C ASN A 124 -8.85 0.86 22.48
N HIS A 125 -8.16 1.09 23.60
CA HIS A 125 -6.69 1.13 23.65
C HIS A 125 -6.07 -0.21 24.08
N PHE A 126 -6.91 -1.14 24.54
CA PHE A 126 -6.50 -2.46 25.02
C PHE A 126 -6.74 -3.52 23.94
N TRP A 127 -5.87 -4.52 23.88
CA TRP A 127 -6.08 -5.66 22.99
C TRP A 127 -5.32 -6.89 23.46
N GLN A 128 -6.05 -7.97 23.76
CA GLN A 128 -5.48 -9.27 24.08
C GLN A 128 -5.20 -10.05 22.78
N PRO A 129 -3.92 -10.31 22.43
CA PRO A 129 -3.58 -10.94 21.14
C PRO A 129 -3.74 -12.48 21.15
N ASP A 130 -4.11 -13.07 22.29
CA ASP A 130 -4.21 -14.52 22.52
C ASP A 130 -5.64 -15.08 22.43
N ASP A 131 -6.62 -14.28 22.03
CA ASP A 131 -8.02 -14.71 21.89
C ASP A 131 -8.53 -14.53 20.45
N PRO A 132 -8.19 -15.45 19.53
CA PRO A 132 -8.98 -15.61 18.32
C PRO A 132 -10.33 -16.22 18.72
N ASP A 133 -11.43 -15.46 18.74
CA ASP A 133 -12.79 -15.92 19.13
C ASP A 133 -13.35 -17.05 18.22
N THR A 134 -12.77 -18.25 18.28
CA THR A 134 -13.12 -19.38 17.42
C THR A 134 -14.48 -20.01 17.77
N LEU A 135 -15.13 -19.56 18.84
CA LEU A 135 -16.33 -20.17 19.42
C LEU A 135 -17.61 -19.88 18.63
N MET A 136 -17.56 -18.97 17.64
CA MET A 136 -18.59 -18.77 16.62
C MET A 136 -18.02 -19.16 15.24
N LEU A 137 -18.66 -20.12 14.56
CA LEU A 137 -18.22 -20.59 13.24
C LEU A 137 -18.08 -19.41 12.24
N GLY A 138 -16.82 -19.10 11.84
CA GLY A 138 -16.49 -18.03 10.90
C GLY A 138 -16.26 -16.65 11.53
N ASN A 139 -15.84 -16.60 12.80
CA ASN A 139 -15.67 -15.38 13.59
C ASN A 139 -14.29 -15.35 14.27
N ASP A 140 -13.20 -15.51 13.53
CA ASP A 140 -11.81 -15.32 14.02
C ASP A 140 -11.52 -13.84 14.33
N ASP A 141 -12.29 -13.36 15.27
CA ASP A 141 -12.54 -11.97 15.60
C ASP A 141 -11.64 -11.62 16.77
N TYR A 142 -10.36 -11.33 16.50
CA TYR A 142 -9.45 -10.68 17.47
C TYR A 142 -10.04 -9.32 17.88
N ASN A 143 -11.03 -9.31 18.76
CA ASN A 143 -11.85 -8.16 19.17
C ASN A 143 -11.75 -7.90 20.68
N ASP A 144 -10.96 -8.71 21.41
CA ASP A 144 -10.94 -8.73 22.86
C ASP A 144 -10.10 -7.56 23.40
N GLY A 145 -10.73 -6.39 23.49
CA GLY A 145 -10.33 -5.29 24.36
C GLY A 145 -11.23 -5.23 25.61
N LEU A 146 -11.25 -4.10 26.32
CA LEU A 146 -12.03 -3.97 27.56
C LEU A 146 -13.54 -3.80 27.33
N ALA A 147 -13.97 -3.54 26.09
CA ALA A 147 -15.36 -3.43 25.70
C ALA A 147 -15.70 -4.36 24.53
N GLU A 148 -16.96 -4.81 24.48
CA GLU A 148 -17.45 -5.74 23.46
C GLU A 148 -17.32 -5.10 22.05
N ARG A 149 -16.42 -5.65 21.23
CA ARG A 149 -16.06 -5.18 19.86
C ARG A 149 -15.21 -3.91 19.78
N ASP A 150 -14.47 -3.59 20.84
CA ASP A 150 -13.62 -2.39 20.89
C ASP A 150 -12.24 -2.79 21.41
N SER A 151 -11.22 -2.66 20.56
CA SER A 151 -9.83 -3.01 20.87
C SER A 151 -8.89 -2.19 20.02
N SER A 152 -7.63 -2.02 20.44
CA SER A 152 -6.67 -1.16 19.73
C SER A 152 -6.47 -1.58 18.27
N TYR A 153 -6.33 -2.88 18.02
CA TYR A 153 -6.24 -3.39 16.65
C TYR A 153 -7.52 -3.12 15.83
N ARG A 154 -8.72 -3.25 16.42
CA ARG A 154 -9.97 -3.03 15.70
C ARG A 154 -10.18 -1.57 15.33
N THR A 155 -9.92 -0.69 16.27
CA THR A 155 -9.99 0.75 16.06
C THR A 155 -8.95 1.20 15.03
N ALA A 156 -7.74 0.64 15.10
CA ALA A 156 -6.69 0.86 14.10
C ALA A 156 -7.11 0.36 12.70
N LEU A 157 -7.74 -0.81 12.60
CA LEU A 157 -8.25 -1.35 11.34
C LEU A 157 -9.36 -0.47 10.74
N ASP A 158 -10.23 0.07 11.58
CA ASP A 158 -11.28 1.02 11.16
C ASP A 158 -10.67 2.35 10.65
N TYR A 159 -9.60 2.85 11.29
CA TYR A 159 -8.84 4.00 10.79
C TYR A 159 -7.99 3.68 9.55
N TRP A 160 -7.57 2.43 9.38
CA TRP A 160 -6.81 2.01 8.21
C TRP A 160 -7.72 1.97 6.98
N TYR A 161 -8.89 1.37 7.12
CA TYR A 161 -9.86 1.28 6.04
C TYR A 161 -11.29 1.13 6.57
N LYS A 162 -12.11 2.14 6.30
CA LYS A 162 -13.53 2.18 6.61
C LYS A 162 -14.34 2.09 5.33
N PRO A 163 -15.01 0.96 5.05
CA PRO A 163 -15.83 0.84 3.86
C PRO A 163 -16.96 1.87 3.89
N CYS A 164 -17.04 2.70 2.84
CA CYS A 164 -18.12 3.67 2.66
C CYS A 164 -19.48 2.99 2.77
N SER A 165 -20.29 3.39 3.76
CA SER A 165 -21.67 2.91 3.82
C SER A 165 -22.54 3.72 2.85
N PHE A 166 -23.58 3.10 2.27
CA PHE A 166 -24.52 3.79 1.39
C PHE A 166 -25.26 4.97 2.06
N TRP A 167 -25.23 5.05 3.40
CA TRP A 167 -26.01 6.01 4.20
C TRP A 167 -25.17 7.09 4.87
N GLU A 168 -23.85 6.89 4.98
CA GLU A 168 -22.89 7.82 5.57
C GLU A 168 -21.77 8.03 4.55
N ASN A 169 -21.61 9.27 4.08
CA ASN A 169 -20.53 9.68 3.19
C ASN A 169 -19.16 9.76 3.92
N ASP A 170 -19.07 9.18 5.11
CA ASP A 170 -18.00 9.35 6.09
C ASP A 170 -17.06 8.14 6.00
N CYS A 171 -16.19 8.17 4.99
CA CYS A 171 -15.14 7.17 4.76
C CYS A 171 -13.76 7.79 5.01
N ASP A 172 -13.69 8.54 6.10
CA ASP A 172 -12.50 9.24 6.53
C ASP A 172 -11.62 8.21 7.25
N ASP A 173 -10.65 7.69 6.50
CA ASP A 173 -9.65 6.73 6.94
C ASP A 173 -8.33 7.04 6.24
N VAL A 174 -7.24 6.38 6.65
CA VAL A 174 -5.89 6.61 6.14
C VAL A 174 -5.80 6.40 4.63
N ILE A 175 -6.24 5.23 4.14
CA ILE A 175 -6.02 4.83 2.74
C ILE A 175 -6.90 5.63 1.79
N ASN A 176 -8.19 5.76 2.08
CA ASN A 176 -9.14 6.47 1.23
C ASN A 176 -8.87 7.97 1.19
N ASN A 177 -8.43 8.60 2.29
CA ASN A 177 -8.05 10.01 2.24
C ASN A 177 -6.82 10.24 1.37
N TYR A 178 -5.82 9.35 1.46
CA TYR A 178 -4.64 9.46 0.61
C TYR A 178 -5.02 9.37 -0.87
N LEU A 179 -5.77 8.34 -1.24
CA LEU A 179 -6.17 8.08 -2.63
C LEU A 179 -7.10 9.16 -3.22
N LYS A 180 -7.81 9.92 -2.38
CA LYS A 180 -8.63 11.07 -2.80
C LYS A 180 -7.83 12.37 -2.94
N GLY A 181 -6.56 12.38 -2.55
CA GLY A 181 -5.73 13.59 -2.50
C GLY A 181 -5.90 14.43 -1.21
N ASN A 182 -6.62 13.91 -0.21
CA ASN A 182 -6.73 14.51 1.13
C ASN A 182 -5.51 14.11 1.98
N ILE A 183 -4.31 14.51 1.53
CA ILE A 183 -3.02 14.02 2.06
C ILE A 183 -2.85 14.35 3.55
N ASP A 184 -3.11 15.61 3.96
CA ASP A 184 -2.99 16.02 5.36
C ASP A 184 -3.88 15.18 6.30
N GLU A 185 -5.12 14.93 5.88
CA GLU A 185 -6.09 14.16 6.66
C GLU A 185 -5.69 12.67 6.75
N SER A 186 -5.17 12.09 5.67
CA SER A 186 -4.62 10.75 5.69
C SER A 186 -3.53 10.59 6.74
N TYR A 187 -2.61 11.56 6.82
CA TYR A 187 -1.52 11.56 7.80
C TYR A 187 -2.01 11.79 9.24
N TYR A 188 -3.07 12.58 9.44
CA TYR A 188 -3.73 12.66 10.75
C TYR A 188 -4.25 11.30 11.21
N TRP A 189 -4.97 10.57 10.34
CA TRP A 189 -5.45 9.22 10.67
C TRP A 189 -4.30 8.23 10.88
N LEU A 190 -3.18 8.37 10.16
CA LEU A 190 -1.99 7.55 10.37
C LEU A 190 -1.39 7.76 11.77
N GLY A 191 -1.46 8.99 12.27
CA GLY A 191 -1.08 9.33 13.64
C GLY A 191 -1.91 8.57 14.69
N ARG A 192 -3.23 8.47 14.49
CA ARG A 192 -4.12 7.71 15.39
C ARG A 192 -3.80 6.21 15.39
N ILE A 193 -3.46 5.65 14.24
CA ILE A 193 -3.03 4.25 14.14
C ILE A 193 -1.67 4.03 14.81
N ALA A 194 -0.75 4.98 14.67
CA ALA A 194 0.54 4.94 15.36
C ALA A 194 0.35 4.90 16.88
N HIS A 195 -0.55 5.73 17.42
CA HIS A 195 -0.91 5.69 18.85
C HIS A 195 -1.37 4.31 19.30
N LEU A 196 -2.35 3.71 18.61
CA LEU A 196 -2.90 2.40 18.98
C LEU A 196 -1.87 1.26 18.82
N LEU A 197 -0.89 1.41 17.92
CA LEU A 197 0.22 0.46 17.80
C LEU A 197 1.25 0.65 18.92
N GLU A 198 1.45 1.88 19.42
CA GLU A 198 2.24 2.16 20.62
C GLU A 198 1.57 1.57 21.87
N ASP A 199 0.23 1.57 21.94
CA ASP A 199 -0.52 0.86 22.98
C ASP A 199 -0.31 -0.66 22.92
N ALA A 200 -0.21 -1.25 21.73
CA ALA A 200 0.16 -2.67 21.59
C ALA A 200 1.60 -2.96 22.06
N ALA A 201 2.43 -1.93 22.27
CA ALA A 201 3.77 -2.02 22.86
C ALA A 201 3.79 -1.77 24.38
N GLN A 202 2.62 -1.56 25.00
CA GLN A 202 2.45 -1.34 26.44
C GLN A 202 1.90 -2.61 27.13
N PRO A 203 2.67 -3.29 28.00
CA PRO A 203 2.23 -4.48 28.72
C PRO A 203 0.86 -4.40 29.40
N SER A 204 0.51 -3.30 30.08
CA SER A 204 -0.83 -3.18 30.69
C SER A 204 -1.97 -3.23 29.66
N HIS A 205 -1.74 -2.72 28.45
CA HIS A 205 -2.75 -2.67 27.39
C HIS A 205 -2.97 -4.02 26.70
N VAL A 206 -1.93 -4.85 26.60
CA VAL A 206 -2.03 -6.19 26.00
C VAL A 206 -2.39 -7.30 26.99
N LEU A 207 -2.12 -7.08 28.29
CA LEU A 207 -2.49 -8.00 29.38
C LEU A 207 -3.88 -7.71 29.98
N LEU A 208 -4.63 -6.76 29.40
CA LEU A 208 -5.94 -6.31 29.87
C LEU A 208 -5.94 -5.89 31.35
N ASP A 209 -4.98 -5.05 31.71
CA ASP A 209 -4.82 -4.52 33.07
C ASP A 209 -5.25 -3.04 33.14
N PRO A 210 -6.57 -2.75 33.25
CA PRO A 210 -7.03 -1.38 33.34
C PRO A 210 -6.80 -0.81 34.74
N HIS A 211 -6.13 0.33 34.80
CA HIS A 211 -5.92 0.99 36.08
C HIS A 211 -7.09 1.93 36.45
N LEU A 212 -7.48 1.86 37.73
CA LEU A 212 -8.51 2.72 38.32
C LEU A 212 -7.93 4.10 38.63
N PRO A 213 -8.76 5.12 38.91
CA PRO A 213 -8.25 6.48 39.08
C PRO A 213 -7.30 6.65 40.26
N GLY A 214 -6.05 6.98 39.96
CA GLY A 214 -4.97 7.13 40.94
C GLY A 214 -4.13 5.88 41.18
N ASP A 215 -4.35 4.82 40.39
CA ASP A 215 -3.38 3.80 40.00
C ASP A 215 -3.07 4.06 38.52
N ASP A 216 -1.81 4.25 38.15
CA ASP A 216 -1.42 4.40 36.75
C ASP A 216 -0.36 3.34 36.49
N SER A 217 -0.23 2.87 35.25
CA SER A 217 0.82 1.91 34.90
C SER A 217 2.18 2.52 35.27
N GLU A 218 2.97 1.77 36.04
CA GLU A 218 4.33 2.18 36.44
C GLU A 218 5.17 2.55 35.21
N LEU A 219 4.99 1.83 34.09
CA LEU A 219 5.68 2.11 32.83
C LEU A 219 5.18 3.39 32.15
N GLU A 220 3.88 3.69 32.19
CA GLU A 220 3.34 4.95 31.65
C GLU A 220 3.86 6.17 32.43
N ILE A 221 3.84 6.10 33.76
CA ILE A 221 4.43 7.16 34.62
C ILE A 221 5.91 7.35 34.28
N TRP A 222 6.67 6.24 34.29
CA TRP A 222 8.10 6.31 34.06
C TRP A 222 8.43 6.85 32.66
N SER A 223 7.72 6.38 31.63
CA SER A 223 7.94 6.82 30.26
C SER A 223 7.60 8.30 30.08
N GLY A 224 6.52 8.80 30.69
CA GLY A 224 6.19 10.24 30.73
C GLY A 224 7.30 11.13 31.26
N ASP A 225 8.08 10.67 32.24
CA ASP A 225 9.21 11.43 32.78
C ASP A 225 10.52 11.24 32.01
N ASN A 226 10.65 10.16 31.21
CA ASN A 226 11.95 9.70 30.68
C ASN A 226 12.01 9.53 29.15
N PHE A 227 10.92 9.72 28.42
CA PHE A 227 10.82 9.45 26.97
C PHE A 227 11.92 10.15 26.14
N HIS A 228 12.36 11.35 26.54
CA HIS A 228 13.43 12.10 25.87
C HIS A 228 14.78 11.36 25.80
N SER A 229 15.00 10.36 26.65
CA SER A 229 16.23 9.55 26.67
C SER A 229 16.34 8.61 25.48
N TYR A 230 15.23 8.31 24.81
CA TYR A 230 15.16 7.39 23.69
C TYR A 230 15.23 8.15 22.37
N GLN A 231 16.18 7.81 21.51
CA GLN A 231 16.42 8.51 20.25
C GLN A 231 16.35 7.51 19.10
N GLY A 232 15.44 7.74 18.16
CA GLY A 232 15.19 6.78 17.06
C GLY A 232 16.43 6.50 16.20
N VAL A 233 17.35 7.47 16.10
CA VAL A 233 18.63 7.28 15.38
C VAL A 233 19.48 6.12 15.91
N ASN A 234 19.30 5.70 17.15
CA ASN A 234 20.03 4.58 17.74
C ASN A 234 19.55 3.23 17.19
N TYR A 235 18.41 3.21 16.52
CA TYR A 235 17.76 2.02 15.97
C TYR A 235 17.61 2.11 14.44
N ALA A 236 18.38 2.96 13.77
CA ALA A 236 18.33 3.10 12.31
C ALA A 236 18.48 1.74 11.59
N GLY A 237 17.58 1.48 10.63
CA GLY A 237 17.48 0.23 9.88
C GLY A 237 16.90 -0.95 10.67
N LYS A 238 16.26 -0.71 11.82
CA LYS A 238 15.65 -1.74 12.68
C LYS A 238 14.12 -1.66 12.74
N GLN A 239 13.50 -0.99 11.78
CA GLN A 239 12.04 -1.04 11.64
C GLN A 239 11.57 -2.49 11.49
N TYR A 240 10.35 -2.76 11.93
CA TYR A 240 9.76 -4.06 11.71
C TYR A 240 9.34 -4.23 10.26
N ASN A 241 9.86 -5.27 9.62
CA ASN A 241 9.54 -5.63 8.26
C ASN A 241 8.30 -6.51 8.29
N TYR A 242 7.13 -5.95 8.00
CA TYR A 242 5.83 -6.62 8.14
C TYR A 242 5.67 -7.90 7.28
N GLU A 243 6.46 -8.05 6.21
CA GLU A 243 6.54 -9.26 5.38
C GLU A 243 7.34 -10.40 6.02
N ASP A 244 8.23 -10.10 6.97
CA ASP A 244 9.17 -11.05 7.57
C ASP A 244 9.45 -10.73 9.05
N LEU A 245 8.38 -10.74 9.85
CA LEU A 245 8.47 -10.44 11.29
C LEU A 245 9.03 -11.61 12.12
N ILE A 246 8.80 -12.85 11.67
CA ILE A 246 9.24 -14.08 12.34
C ILE A 246 9.69 -15.11 11.30
N ASP A 247 10.99 -15.41 11.27
CA ASP A 247 11.58 -16.39 10.37
C ASP A 247 10.84 -17.74 10.43
N ASN A 248 10.40 -18.25 9.28
CA ASN A 248 9.75 -19.58 9.12
C ASN A 248 8.52 -19.82 10.02
N PHE A 249 7.80 -18.77 10.41
CA PHE A 249 6.56 -18.89 11.17
C PHE A 249 5.36 -19.25 10.29
N ASP A 250 4.47 -20.11 10.80
CA ASP A 250 3.22 -20.46 10.12
C ASP A 250 2.13 -19.44 10.45
N TRP A 251 2.16 -18.32 9.73
CA TRP A 251 1.17 -17.24 9.85
C TRP A 251 -0.27 -17.72 9.63
N SER A 252 -0.48 -18.76 8.82
CA SER A 252 -1.83 -19.31 8.56
C SER A 252 -2.49 -19.92 9.80
N SER A 253 -1.71 -20.16 10.87
CA SER A 253 -2.20 -20.63 12.16
C SER A 253 -2.84 -19.54 13.03
N VAL A 254 -2.59 -18.25 12.75
CA VAL A 254 -3.06 -17.12 13.56
C VAL A 254 -3.80 -16.06 12.74
N GLU A 255 -3.64 -16.02 11.42
CA GLU A 255 -4.20 -14.98 10.56
C GLU A 255 -5.74 -15.00 10.47
N PRO A 256 -6.42 -13.89 10.79
CA PRO A 256 -7.87 -13.78 10.60
C PRO A 256 -8.26 -13.92 9.13
N THR A 257 -9.33 -14.65 8.88
CA THR A 257 -9.80 -15.03 7.54
C THR A 257 -10.97 -14.17 7.05
N ARG A 258 -11.60 -13.40 7.95
CA ARG A 258 -12.69 -12.48 7.63
C ARG A 258 -12.22 -11.20 6.94
N ALA A 259 -13.13 -10.55 6.22
CA ALA A 259 -12.92 -9.18 5.77
C ALA A 259 -13.39 -8.18 6.86
N PRO A 260 -12.72 -7.03 7.04
CA PRO A 260 -11.61 -6.53 6.22
C PRO A 260 -10.23 -7.05 6.63
N ASP A 261 -10.07 -7.78 7.75
CA ASP A 261 -8.77 -8.25 8.25
C ASP A 261 -7.90 -8.92 7.18
N ARG A 262 -8.46 -9.90 6.46
CA ARG A 262 -7.76 -10.64 5.41
C ARG A 262 -7.27 -9.75 4.27
N GLN A 263 -7.90 -8.60 4.04
CA GLN A 263 -7.51 -7.65 3.01
C GLN A 263 -6.30 -6.81 3.43
N TYR A 264 -6.11 -6.62 4.75
CA TYR A 264 -5.06 -5.80 5.34
C TYR A 264 -4.26 -6.64 6.33
N ILE A 265 -3.84 -7.83 5.89
CA ILE A 265 -3.28 -8.85 6.78
C ILE A 265 -1.92 -8.43 7.34
N GLU A 266 -1.20 -7.58 6.62
CA GLU A 266 0.08 -7.01 7.02
C GLU A 266 -0.07 -6.07 8.23
N LEU A 267 -1.19 -5.32 8.31
CA LEU A 267 -1.51 -4.51 9.49
C LEU A 267 -1.76 -5.41 10.70
N PHE A 268 -2.54 -6.47 10.51
CA PHE A 268 -2.77 -7.48 11.55
C PHE A 268 -1.44 -8.08 12.04
N ARG A 269 -0.58 -8.54 11.13
CA ARG A 269 0.72 -9.13 11.48
C ARG A 269 1.56 -8.18 12.30
N LEU A 270 1.62 -6.90 11.92
CA LEU A 270 2.39 -5.89 12.64
C LEU A 270 1.85 -5.66 14.05
N PHE A 271 0.53 -5.51 14.21
CA PHE A 271 -0.11 -5.39 15.53
C PHE A 271 0.11 -6.65 16.36
N TRP A 272 -0.20 -7.82 15.82
CA TRP A 272 -0.13 -9.10 16.52
C TRP A 272 1.30 -9.40 16.98
N TYR A 273 2.29 -9.27 16.09
CA TYR A 273 3.70 -9.44 16.45
C TYR A 273 4.12 -8.47 17.57
N THR A 274 3.67 -7.22 17.49
CA THR A 274 3.98 -6.22 18.51
C THR A 274 3.40 -6.64 19.86
N ALA A 275 2.11 -6.94 19.94
CA ALA A 275 1.48 -7.37 21.18
C ALA A 275 2.06 -8.69 21.76
N GLN A 276 2.35 -9.67 20.89
CA GLN A 276 2.95 -10.96 21.27
C GLN A 276 4.37 -10.82 21.82
N LYS A 277 5.13 -9.84 21.33
CA LYS A 277 6.46 -9.53 21.85
C LYS A 277 6.36 -8.75 23.17
N THR A 278 5.38 -7.86 23.30
CA THR A 278 5.10 -7.07 24.51
C THR A 278 4.74 -7.94 25.72
N GLN A 279 3.89 -8.95 25.58
CA GLN A 279 3.40 -9.77 26.71
C GLN A 279 4.47 -10.59 27.45
N TYR A 280 5.71 -10.62 26.95
CA TYR A 280 6.87 -11.18 27.69
C TYR A 280 7.18 -10.39 28.98
N TRP A 281 6.69 -9.16 29.05
CA TRP A 281 6.83 -8.23 30.16
C TRP A 281 5.51 -8.16 30.94
N ALA A 282 5.60 -8.11 32.26
CA ALA A 282 4.47 -7.99 33.15
C ALA A 282 4.00 -6.54 33.20
N SER A 283 2.73 -6.32 33.51
CA SER A 283 2.32 -5.05 34.12
C SER A 283 2.62 -5.07 35.63
N ASP A 284 2.24 -4.01 36.33
CA ASP A 284 2.31 -3.90 37.78
C ASP A 284 1.36 -4.86 38.50
N ASP A 285 0.18 -5.15 37.94
CA ASP A 285 -0.82 -6.06 38.53
C ASP A 285 -0.99 -7.41 37.81
N VAL A 286 -0.51 -7.57 36.59
CA VAL A 286 -0.64 -8.80 35.78
C VAL A 286 0.72 -9.34 35.36
N ASP A 287 0.95 -10.62 35.69
CA ASP A 287 2.17 -11.34 35.31
C ASP A 287 2.31 -11.46 33.78
N ALA A 288 3.55 -11.47 33.30
CA ALA A 288 3.87 -11.74 31.90
C ALA A 288 3.36 -13.12 31.45
N ASN A 289 3.11 -13.26 30.15
CA ASN A 289 2.78 -14.54 29.54
C ASN A 289 3.72 -14.84 28.34
N TYR A 290 3.89 -16.12 28.02
CA TYR A 290 4.75 -16.57 26.92
C TYR A 290 3.99 -17.54 26.01
N VAL A 291 2.70 -17.29 25.80
CA VAL A 291 1.83 -18.19 25.05
C VAL A 291 1.09 -17.42 23.96
N TYR A 292 0.57 -18.14 22.99
CA TYR A 292 -0.44 -17.62 22.08
C TYR A 292 -1.44 -18.71 21.73
N THR A 293 -2.67 -18.34 21.39
CA THR A 293 -3.68 -19.30 20.95
C THR A 293 -3.77 -19.27 19.42
N ASP A 294 -3.70 -20.44 18.79
CA ASP A 294 -3.92 -20.56 17.34
C ASP A 294 -5.42 -20.59 16.98
N LEU A 295 -5.74 -20.46 15.68
CA LEU A 295 -7.11 -20.47 15.16
C LEU A 295 -7.86 -21.81 15.37
N ASN A 296 -7.20 -22.85 15.90
CA ASN A 296 -7.83 -24.10 16.30
C ASN A 296 -8.10 -24.17 17.81
N ASP A 297 -7.98 -23.04 18.53
CA ASP A 297 -8.15 -22.97 19.99
C ASP A 297 -7.09 -23.80 20.73
N VAL A 298 -5.86 -23.84 20.19
CA VAL A 298 -4.72 -24.55 20.79
C VAL A 298 -3.66 -23.56 21.26
N GLU A 299 -3.36 -23.61 22.55
CA GLU A 299 -2.26 -22.86 23.17
C GLU A 299 -0.91 -23.38 22.65
N GLN A 300 -0.12 -22.45 22.12
CA GLN A 300 1.26 -22.61 21.71
C GLN A 300 2.15 -21.82 22.68
N SER A 301 3.44 -22.17 22.76
CA SER A 301 4.37 -21.53 23.68
C SER A 301 5.52 -20.87 22.95
N TRP A 302 5.77 -19.62 23.31
CA TRP A 302 7.01 -18.94 23.05
C TRP A 302 8.12 -19.39 24.03
N SER A 303 9.36 -19.19 23.62
CA SER A 303 10.53 -19.37 24.49
C SER A 303 10.97 -18.02 25.03
N CYS A 304 11.09 -17.89 26.35
CA CYS A 304 11.74 -16.74 26.99
C CYS A 304 13.28 -16.86 27.02
N SER A 305 13.87 -17.83 26.32
CA SER A 305 15.32 -18.05 26.33
C SER A 305 15.85 -18.64 25.03
N GLY A 306 17.17 -18.56 24.84
CA GLY A 306 17.82 -19.06 23.64
C GLY A 306 17.74 -18.07 22.48
N ASN A 307 18.25 -18.52 21.33
CA ASN A 307 18.46 -17.70 20.13
C ASN A 307 17.69 -18.23 18.92
N ASP A 308 16.66 -19.04 19.14
CA ASP A 308 15.79 -19.52 18.06
C ASP A 308 14.62 -18.55 17.82
N ASN A 309 13.88 -18.80 16.75
CA ASN A 309 12.72 -18.00 16.34
C ASN A 309 11.49 -18.18 17.25
N LEU A 310 11.55 -19.05 18.27
CA LEU A 310 10.52 -19.14 19.30
C LEU A 310 10.73 -18.09 20.40
N ASN A 311 11.90 -17.44 20.47
CA ASN A 311 12.15 -16.28 21.31
C ASN A 311 12.12 -14.99 20.49
N LEU A 312 11.03 -14.23 20.59
CA LEU A 312 10.80 -13.01 19.81
C LEU A 312 11.76 -11.86 20.15
N TRP A 313 12.50 -11.97 21.24
CA TRP A 313 13.48 -10.96 21.68
C TRP A 313 14.95 -11.40 21.53
N ALA A 314 15.19 -12.58 20.93
CA ALA A 314 16.53 -13.12 20.77
C ALA A 314 17.46 -12.19 19.98
N ASP A 315 16.93 -11.53 18.94
CA ASP A 315 17.64 -10.58 18.09
C ASP A 315 17.99 -9.26 18.82
N GLU A 316 17.26 -8.96 19.90
CA GLU A 316 17.48 -7.82 20.79
C GLU A 316 18.39 -8.16 21.99
N GLY A 317 18.85 -9.41 22.08
CA GLY A 317 19.80 -9.86 23.09
C GLY A 317 19.17 -10.36 24.41
N TYR A 318 17.84 -10.40 24.51
CA TYR A 318 17.14 -11.03 25.64
C TYR A 318 17.06 -12.53 25.38
N THR A 319 17.96 -13.29 25.99
CA THR A 319 18.20 -14.71 25.68
C THR A 319 18.04 -15.60 26.91
N SER A 320 17.60 -15.02 28.04
CA SER A 320 17.27 -15.70 29.28
C SER A 320 15.94 -15.20 29.83
N CYS A 321 15.16 -16.10 30.43
CA CYS A 321 13.89 -15.72 31.05
C CYS A 321 14.06 -14.74 32.21
N SER A 322 15.28 -14.61 32.77
CA SER A 322 15.60 -13.59 33.78
C SER A 322 15.82 -12.19 33.21
N ASP A 323 15.89 -12.05 31.89
CA ASP A 323 16.05 -10.76 31.22
C ASP A 323 14.72 -9.98 31.19
N PHE A 324 13.59 -10.66 31.45
CA PHE A 324 12.26 -10.10 31.49
C PHE A 324 11.78 -9.86 32.92
N ILE A 325 11.01 -8.81 33.12
CA ILE A 325 10.23 -8.62 34.35
C ILE A 325 8.97 -9.44 34.19
N SER A 326 8.99 -10.67 34.72
CA SER A 326 7.87 -11.60 34.56
C SER A 326 6.74 -11.38 35.56
N THR A 327 7.04 -10.73 36.69
CA THR A 327 6.08 -10.42 37.76
C THR A 327 6.52 -9.18 38.53
N GLY A 328 5.57 -8.42 39.08
CA GLY A 328 5.83 -7.36 40.05
C GLY A 328 6.67 -6.19 39.52
N LEU A 329 6.26 -5.63 38.38
CA LEU A 329 6.75 -4.34 37.91
C LEU A 329 6.59 -3.27 39.01
N ASN A 330 7.57 -2.38 39.13
CA ASN A 330 7.58 -1.26 40.08
C ASN A 330 8.69 -0.25 39.72
N ASP A 331 8.66 0.92 40.36
CA ASP A 331 9.69 1.95 40.36
C ASP A 331 11.17 1.49 40.27
N SER A 332 11.53 0.34 40.86
CA SER A 332 12.93 -0.11 40.92
C SER A 332 13.39 -0.93 39.71
N ASN A 333 12.45 -1.46 38.92
CA ASN A 333 12.76 -2.30 37.76
C ASN A 333 12.14 -1.78 36.44
N VAL A 334 11.19 -0.84 36.49
CA VAL A 334 10.51 -0.29 35.31
C VAL A 334 11.44 0.25 34.22
N GLU A 335 12.61 0.80 34.59
CA GLU A 335 13.62 1.25 33.61
C GLU A 335 14.11 0.09 32.72
N GLN A 336 14.22 -1.14 33.25
CA GLN A 336 14.63 -2.31 32.46
C GLN A 336 13.58 -2.64 31.39
N GLU A 337 12.30 -2.59 31.75
CA GLU A 337 11.19 -2.80 30.82
C GLU A 337 11.13 -1.71 29.77
N ALA A 338 11.19 -0.44 30.19
CA ALA A 338 11.16 0.71 29.30
C ALA A 338 12.30 0.70 28.27
N ASN A 339 13.49 0.22 28.68
CA ASN A 339 14.63 0.03 27.77
C ASN A 339 14.38 -1.00 26.66
N ALA A 340 13.39 -1.87 26.83
CA ALA A 340 12.94 -2.84 25.84
C ALA A 340 11.71 -2.33 25.06
N THR A 341 10.67 -1.90 25.77
CA THR A 341 9.34 -1.61 25.20
C THR A 341 9.27 -0.29 24.44
N ILE A 342 9.96 0.77 24.87
CA ILE A 342 9.95 2.05 24.14
C ILE A 342 10.64 1.94 22.77
N PRO A 343 11.85 1.36 22.65
CA PRO A 343 12.44 1.09 21.33
C PRO A 343 11.59 0.14 20.49
N HIS A 344 10.96 -0.84 21.12
CA HIS A 344 10.04 -1.76 20.46
C HIS A 344 8.85 -1.02 19.81
N ALA A 345 8.22 -0.09 20.53
CA ALA A 345 7.16 0.77 20.02
C ALA A 345 7.65 1.59 18.81
N MET A 346 8.82 2.23 18.92
CA MET A 346 9.38 3.03 17.82
C MET A 346 9.63 2.19 16.56
N LYS A 347 10.14 0.95 16.71
CA LYS A 347 10.39 0.05 15.56
C LYS A 347 9.09 -0.41 14.90
N ALA A 348 8.04 -0.66 15.69
CA ALA A 348 6.72 -1.01 15.19
C ALA A 348 6.10 0.15 14.40
N VAL A 349 6.12 1.37 14.94
CA VAL A 349 5.62 2.57 14.23
C VAL A 349 6.45 2.88 12.98
N ALA A 350 7.77 2.65 13.00
CA ALA A 350 8.58 2.76 11.79
C ALA A 350 8.19 1.72 10.72
N GLY A 351 7.81 0.52 11.14
CA GLY A 351 7.23 -0.51 10.26
C GLY A 351 5.86 -0.09 9.72
N LEU A 352 5.04 0.58 10.53
CA LEU A 352 3.74 1.14 10.12
C LEU A 352 3.91 2.22 9.05
N TYR A 353 4.90 3.11 9.16
CA TYR A 353 5.17 4.13 8.13
C TYR A 353 5.51 3.49 6.78
N ARG A 354 6.31 2.43 6.79
CA ARG A 354 6.63 1.70 5.56
C ARG A 354 5.39 0.97 5.02
N LEU A 355 4.64 0.28 5.89
CA LEU A 355 3.40 -0.39 5.50
C LEU A 355 2.40 0.59 4.87
N PHE A 356 2.22 1.77 5.47
CA PHE A 356 1.37 2.82 4.93
C PHE A 356 1.87 3.28 3.57
N TRP A 357 3.17 3.56 3.47
CA TRP A 357 3.78 3.99 2.22
C TRP A 357 3.53 2.98 1.10
N ASP A 358 3.81 1.71 1.34
CA ASP A 358 3.62 0.63 0.37
C ASP A 358 2.13 0.38 0.05
N ALA A 359 1.23 0.65 1.01
CA ALA A 359 -0.21 0.51 0.83
C ALA A 359 -0.85 1.64 0.00
N VAL A 360 -0.29 2.86 0.03
CA VAL A 360 -0.83 4.00 -0.73
C VAL A 360 -0.03 4.34 -1.98
N HIS A 361 1.26 4.04 -1.97
CA HIS A 361 2.12 3.95 -3.16
C HIS A 361 2.17 2.51 -3.55
N ILE A 362 1.02 2.02 -4.03
CA ILE A 362 0.95 0.66 -4.51
C ILE A 362 1.78 0.63 -5.79
N ASP A 363 3.06 0.30 -5.64
CA ASP A 363 3.87 -0.34 -6.66
C ASP A 363 3.25 -1.71 -6.89
N TRP A 364 2.10 -1.73 -7.55
CA TRP A 364 1.67 -2.95 -8.19
C TRP A 364 2.79 -3.29 -9.18
N PRO A 365 3.42 -4.46 -9.08
CA PRO A 365 4.18 -5.00 -10.19
C PRO A 365 3.14 -5.48 -11.20
N THR A 366 2.41 -4.55 -11.82
CA THR A 366 1.58 -4.84 -12.98
C THR A 366 2.53 -5.07 -14.12
N TYR A 367 3.00 -6.32 -14.17
CA TYR A 367 3.65 -6.88 -15.32
C TYR A 367 2.73 -6.64 -16.54
N ARG A 368 3.09 -5.63 -17.34
CA ARG A 368 2.44 -5.08 -18.54
C ARG A 368 1.43 -3.92 -18.39
N HIS A 369 1.27 -3.30 -17.24
CA HIS A 369 0.45 -2.09 -17.13
C HIS A 369 1.11 -1.10 -16.19
N ASP A 370 1.38 0.10 -16.67
CA ASP A 370 1.53 1.23 -15.75
C ASP A 370 0.12 1.57 -15.26
N ASN A 371 -0.23 1.24 -14.01
CA ASN A 371 -1.56 1.56 -13.46
C ASN A 371 -1.78 3.07 -13.31
N LEU A 372 -0.71 3.88 -13.33
CA LEU A 372 -0.77 5.35 -13.33
C LEU A 372 -0.72 5.94 -14.75
N ARG A 373 -0.34 5.17 -15.79
CA ARG A 373 -0.10 5.69 -17.16
C ARG A 373 -0.61 4.81 -18.33
N THR A 374 -1.45 3.80 -18.07
CA THR A 374 -2.21 3.06 -19.11
C THR A 374 -3.74 3.11 -18.93
N GLY A 375 -4.24 3.96 -18.03
CA GLY A 375 -5.65 4.36 -18.01
C GLY A 375 -6.63 3.42 -17.32
N THR A 376 -6.30 2.88 -16.15
CA THR A 376 -7.34 2.36 -15.24
C THR A 376 -7.01 2.65 -13.78
N THR A 377 -8.07 2.94 -13.03
CA THR A 377 -8.13 3.17 -11.59
C THR A 377 -7.42 2.13 -10.70
N ALA A 378 -6.99 2.53 -9.50
CA ALA A 378 -6.53 1.65 -8.42
C ALA A 378 -7.64 0.72 -7.84
N PHE A 379 -8.89 0.86 -8.28
CA PHE A 379 -9.96 -0.08 -7.91
C PHE A 379 -9.83 -1.41 -8.67
N LYS A 380 -10.12 -2.51 -7.97
CA LYS A 380 -10.26 -3.85 -8.57
C LYS A 380 -11.43 -3.85 -9.58
N GLY A 381 -11.13 -4.02 -10.86
CA GLY A 381 -12.13 -4.23 -11.91
C GLY A 381 -12.56 -5.70 -12.01
N ASP A 382 -13.56 -6.14 -11.24
CA ASP A 382 -14.18 -7.46 -11.44
C ASP A 382 -15.11 -7.42 -12.67
N LEU A 383 -14.68 -8.00 -13.79
CA LEU A 383 -15.53 -8.21 -14.96
C LEU A 383 -16.49 -9.38 -14.70
N SER A 384 -17.79 -9.09 -14.54
CA SER A 384 -18.85 -10.10 -14.46
C SER A 384 -19.53 -10.30 -15.82
N GLU A 385 -20.30 -11.41 -15.99
CA GLU A 385 -21.12 -11.62 -17.20
C GLU A 385 -22.17 -10.51 -17.42
N ASP A 386 -22.48 -9.73 -16.38
CA ASP A 386 -23.44 -8.61 -16.41
C ASP A 386 -22.76 -7.24 -16.64
N THR A 387 -21.46 -7.21 -16.98
CA THR A 387 -20.75 -5.95 -17.25
C THR A 387 -21.23 -5.35 -18.57
N ASP A 388 -21.84 -4.17 -18.51
CA ASP A 388 -22.25 -3.42 -19.70
C ASP A 388 -21.01 -2.90 -20.46
N ALA A 389 -20.97 -3.13 -21.78
CA ALA A 389 -19.97 -2.55 -22.65
C ALA A 389 -20.55 -1.31 -23.35
N GLU A 390 -19.91 -0.16 -23.17
CA GLU A 390 -20.26 1.06 -23.89
C GLU A 390 -19.37 1.24 -25.11
N GLU A 391 -19.98 1.49 -26.27
CA GLU A 391 -19.27 1.77 -27.52
C GLU A 391 -19.33 3.28 -27.82
N PHE A 392 -18.17 3.89 -27.98
CA PHE A 392 -18.04 5.29 -28.37
C PHE A 392 -17.46 5.41 -29.78
N THR A 393 -18.04 6.28 -30.61
CA THR A 393 -17.50 6.63 -31.93
C THR A 393 -17.18 8.11 -31.98
N PHE A 394 -15.93 8.44 -32.31
CA PHE A 394 -15.50 9.80 -32.60
C PHE A 394 -15.17 9.92 -34.10
N PRO A 395 -15.86 10.79 -34.87
CA PRO A 395 -15.57 10.98 -36.28
C PRO A 395 -14.32 11.85 -36.43
N ILE A 396 -13.17 11.23 -36.67
CA ILE A 396 -12.05 11.92 -37.31
C ILE A 396 -12.46 12.10 -38.78
N ASN A 397 -12.76 13.32 -39.23
CA ASN A 397 -13.24 13.62 -40.59
C ASN A 397 -12.14 13.44 -41.68
N GLU A 398 -11.23 12.49 -41.48
CA GLU A 398 -10.10 12.20 -42.34
C GLU A 398 -10.02 10.68 -42.55
N ASP A 399 -9.56 10.25 -43.72
CA ASP A 399 -9.58 8.85 -44.19
C ASP A 399 -8.52 7.99 -43.46
N THR A 400 -8.66 7.83 -42.14
CA THR A 400 -7.68 7.14 -41.28
C THR A 400 -7.98 5.64 -41.21
N ASP A 401 -7.44 4.88 -42.15
CA ASP A 401 -7.71 3.44 -42.27
C ASP A 401 -6.54 2.55 -41.79
N SER A 402 -6.16 2.58 -40.50
CA SER A 402 -5.42 1.47 -39.83
C SER A 402 -5.15 1.74 -38.34
N SER A 403 -4.83 0.67 -37.58
CA SER A 403 -4.45 0.58 -36.16
C SER A 403 -4.24 1.91 -35.43
N ASN A 404 -5.07 2.16 -34.41
CA ASN A 404 -4.89 3.25 -33.47
C ASN A 404 -4.06 2.76 -32.29
N ASN A 405 -3.03 3.52 -31.97
CA ASN A 405 -2.17 3.31 -30.82
C ASN A 405 -2.68 4.20 -29.70
N LEU A 406 -3.24 3.60 -28.65
CA LEU A 406 -3.98 4.30 -27.60
C LEU A 406 -3.18 4.31 -26.30
N ALA A 407 -3.09 5.46 -25.67
CA ALA A 407 -2.58 5.64 -24.32
C ALA A 407 -3.54 6.52 -23.52
N PHE A 408 -3.44 6.48 -22.20
CA PHE A 408 -4.23 7.33 -21.32
C PHE A 408 -3.34 7.93 -20.25
N ALA A 409 -3.54 9.21 -19.97
CA ALA A 409 -2.89 9.89 -18.87
C ALA A 409 -3.68 11.14 -18.49
N ASP A 410 -3.70 11.48 -17.20
CA ASP A 410 -4.00 12.84 -16.76
C ASP A 410 -2.80 13.72 -17.15
N LEU A 411 -2.93 14.40 -18.30
CA LEU A 411 -1.92 15.28 -18.89
C LEU A 411 -2.03 16.70 -18.33
N ASN A 412 -3.22 17.11 -17.91
CA ASN A 412 -3.52 18.49 -17.52
C ASN A 412 -3.61 18.71 -15.98
N LYS A 413 -3.52 17.63 -15.19
CA LYS A 413 -3.66 17.57 -13.73
C LYS A 413 -5.03 17.98 -13.19
N ASP A 414 -6.09 17.70 -13.92
CA ASP A 414 -7.45 17.93 -13.43
C ASP A 414 -8.06 16.72 -12.71
N GLY A 415 -7.34 15.60 -12.69
CA GLY A 415 -7.74 14.34 -12.06
C GLY A 415 -8.58 13.43 -12.96
N ASP A 416 -9.01 13.90 -14.14
CA ASP A 416 -9.59 13.09 -15.20
C ASP A 416 -8.47 12.65 -16.19
N GLN A 417 -8.66 11.55 -16.92
CA GLN A 417 -7.63 11.02 -17.84
C GLN A 417 -7.95 11.40 -19.28
N GLU A 418 -6.95 11.89 -20.01
CA GLU A 418 -7.04 12.09 -21.45
C GLU A 418 -6.73 10.79 -22.21
N LEU A 419 -7.45 10.55 -23.31
CA LEU A 419 -7.08 9.55 -24.31
C LEU A 419 -6.14 10.16 -25.34
N ILE A 420 -4.98 9.56 -25.49
CA ILE A 420 -3.99 9.87 -26.51
C ILE A 420 -4.08 8.84 -27.64
N ILE A 421 -4.13 9.32 -28.89
CA ILE A 421 -4.23 8.46 -30.08
C ILE A 421 -3.12 8.80 -31.07
N GLY A 422 -2.19 7.88 -31.28
CA GLY A 422 -1.23 7.90 -32.38
C GLY A 422 -1.76 7.16 -33.62
N THR A 423 -1.68 7.77 -34.80
CA THR A 423 -2.25 7.19 -36.05
C THR A 423 -1.19 6.59 -37.00
N ASN A 424 -1.55 5.43 -37.59
CA ASN A 424 -0.65 4.64 -38.45
C ASN A 424 -0.92 4.78 -39.98
N LYS A 425 -1.94 5.53 -40.46
CA LYS A 425 -2.19 5.69 -41.92
C LYS A 425 -2.90 6.98 -42.41
N ASP A 426 -2.41 7.39 -43.59
CA ASP A 426 -2.86 8.24 -44.72
C ASP A 426 -3.51 9.61 -44.49
N PHE A 427 -2.75 10.64 -44.89
CA PHE A 427 -3.29 11.72 -45.73
C PHE A 427 -2.65 11.61 -47.13
N LEU A 428 -3.39 11.10 -48.12
CA LEU A 428 -2.98 11.18 -49.52
C LEU A 428 -3.24 12.60 -50.02
N ILE A 429 -2.19 13.42 -50.16
CA ILE A 429 -2.30 14.64 -50.96
C ILE A 429 -2.35 14.19 -52.42
N GLU A 430 -3.45 14.48 -53.11
CA GLU A 430 -3.52 14.32 -54.56
C GLU A 430 -2.29 14.98 -55.20
N ASN A 431 -1.39 14.14 -55.73
CA ASN A 431 -0.16 14.46 -56.48
C ASN A 431 1.20 14.51 -55.73
N ASN A 432 1.35 13.99 -54.50
CA ASN A 432 2.68 13.60 -53.98
C ASN A 432 2.59 12.57 -52.83
N GLU A 433 3.27 11.43 -52.98
CA GLU A 433 3.30 10.30 -52.03
C GLU A 433 4.01 10.67 -50.71
N GLU A 434 3.33 11.30 -49.76
CA GLU A 434 3.89 11.52 -48.43
C GLU A 434 2.99 11.01 -47.31
N TYR A 435 3.39 9.89 -46.69
CA TYR A 435 2.75 9.31 -45.51
C TYR A 435 2.98 10.21 -44.28
N ARG A 436 1.91 10.52 -43.53
CA ARG A 436 1.96 11.35 -42.31
C ARG A 436 1.20 10.71 -41.15
N GLY A 437 1.77 10.76 -39.95
CA GLY A 437 1.12 10.40 -38.70
C GLY A 437 0.55 11.64 -37.98
N ARG A 438 -0.34 11.42 -37.01
CA ARG A 438 -0.84 12.45 -36.10
C ARG A 438 -1.03 11.90 -34.70
N VAL A 439 -0.96 12.80 -33.72
CA VAL A 439 -1.36 12.56 -32.33
C VAL A 439 -2.60 13.39 -32.04
N PHE A 440 -3.60 12.75 -31.42
CA PHE A 440 -4.82 13.38 -30.91
C PHE A 440 -4.91 13.19 -29.40
N THR A 441 -5.44 14.18 -28.70
CA THR A 441 -5.85 14.05 -27.30
C THR A 441 -7.35 14.28 -27.15
N PHE A 442 -8.02 13.46 -26.35
CA PHE A 442 -9.44 13.57 -26.05
C PHE A 442 -9.65 13.58 -24.54
N GLU A 443 -10.44 14.53 -24.07
CA GLU A 443 -10.82 14.67 -22.67
C GLU A 443 -12.21 14.03 -22.46
N PHE A 444 -12.34 13.19 -21.44
CA PHE A 444 -13.62 12.59 -21.05
C PHE A 444 -14.26 13.40 -19.92
N ASN A 445 -15.45 13.91 -20.17
CA ASN A 445 -16.23 14.60 -19.14
C ASN A 445 -17.14 13.61 -18.41
N LYS A 446 -17.40 13.85 -17.11
CA LYS A 446 -18.28 13.09 -16.19
C LYS A 446 -19.73 12.81 -16.65
N ASN A 447 -20.12 13.24 -17.85
CA ASN A 447 -21.43 12.97 -18.46
C ASN A 447 -21.31 12.14 -19.76
N ASP A 448 -20.30 11.26 -19.86
CA ASP A 448 -20.03 10.38 -21.01
C ASP A 448 -19.90 11.14 -22.34
N ARG A 449 -19.30 12.34 -22.28
CA ARG A 449 -19.02 13.18 -23.45
C ARG A 449 -17.54 13.42 -23.61
N TYR A 450 -17.06 13.34 -24.84
CA TYR A 450 -15.67 13.65 -25.19
C TYR A 450 -15.54 15.03 -25.82
N THR A 451 -14.40 15.66 -25.58
CA THR A 451 -13.96 16.87 -26.29
C THR A 451 -12.56 16.62 -26.86
N LEU A 452 -12.32 17.09 -28.09
CA LEU A 452 -10.95 17.12 -28.62
C LEU A 452 -10.16 18.13 -27.79
N GLY A 453 -9.12 17.66 -27.08
CA GLY A 453 -8.19 18.53 -26.38
C GLY A 453 -7.34 19.30 -27.40
N TRP A 454 -6.45 18.58 -28.06
CA TRP A 454 -5.67 19.10 -29.19
C TRP A 454 -5.31 18.00 -30.19
N SER A 455 -4.77 18.42 -31.33
CA SER A 455 -4.15 17.52 -32.30
C SER A 455 -2.96 18.22 -32.94
N THR A 456 -1.92 17.46 -33.29
CA THR A 456 -0.79 17.99 -34.05
C THR A 456 -1.30 18.49 -35.42
N SER A 457 -1.41 19.81 -35.60
CA SER A 457 -2.02 20.42 -36.79
C SER A 457 -1.02 20.61 -37.96
N ASN A 458 -1.56 20.73 -39.17
CA ASN A 458 -0.82 20.88 -40.44
C ASN A 458 0.06 22.14 -40.55
N GLU A 459 -0.01 23.10 -39.63
CA GLU A 459 0.62 24.42 -39.82
C GLU A 459 1.82 24.73 -38.90
N LYS A 460 2.13 23.89 -37.90
CA LYS A 460 3.31 24.11 -37.04
C LYS A 460 4.15 22.88 -36.71
N SER A 461 3.54 21.69 -36.59
CA SER A 461 4.26 20.47 -36.14
C SER A 461 4.08 19.27 -37.08
N ALA A 462 3.02 19.20 -37.89
CA ALA A 462 2.79 18.08 -38.79
C ALA A 462 3.55 18.13 -40.15
N SER A 463 4.54 19.00 -40.32
CA SER A 463 5.44 18.91 -41.49
C SER A 463 6.50 17.81 -41.36
N TRP A 464 6.58 17.10 -40.22
CA TRP A 464 7.68 16.18 -39.92
C TRP A 464 7.26 14.75 -39.50
N PHE A 465 6.08 14.54 -38.91
CA PHE A 465 5.72 13.22 -38.39
C PHE A 465 5.41 12.21 -39.49
N LYS A 466 6.20 11.13 -39.55
CA LYS A 466 5.81 9.91 -40.28
C LYS A 466 4.79 9.11 -39.44
N PRO A 467 4.15 8.06 -39.97
CA PRO A 467 3.15 7.30 -39.20
C PRO A 467 3.67 6.80 -37.85
N VAL A 468 2.83 6.90 -36.82
CA VAL A 468 3.14 6.44 -35.46
C VAL A 468 2.91 4.93 -35.41
N VAL A 469 3.97 4.17 -35.13
CA VAL A 469 3.98 2.71 -35.35
C VAL A 469 3.73 1.87 -34.10
N ALA A 470 3.74 2.49 -32.92
CA ALA A 470 3.48 1.83 -31.65
C ALA A 470 2.71 2.76 -30.70
N THR A 471 2.22 2.18 -29.59
CA THR A 471 1.60 2.90 -28.47
C THR A 471 2.55 3.97 -27.93
N PRO A 472 2.13 5.25 -27.87
CA PRO A 472 2.91 6.28 -27.18
C PRO A 472 3.13 5.89 -25.72
N VAL A 473 4.32 6.16 -25.19
CA VAL A 473 4.59 6.06 -23.76
C VAL A 473 4.45 7.44 -23.14
N ILE A 474 3.97 7.49 -21.90
CA ILE A 474 3.69 8.75 -21.20
C ILE A 474 4.58 8.82 -19.96
N SER A 475 5.30 9.92 -19.78
CA SER A 475 6.16 10.10 -18.62
C SER A 475 6.50 11.56 -18.41
N ASP A 476 6.52 11.98 -17.15
CA ASP A 476 7.26 13.18 -16.73
C ASP A 476 8.75 12.85 -16.84
N ILE A 477 9.44 13.43 -17.82
CA ILE A 477 10.88 13.22 -18.07
C ILE A 477 11.73 14.40 -17.64
N ASN A 478 11.11 15.57 -17.41
CA ASN A 478 11.80 16.79 -17.00
C ASN A 478 11.56 17.15 -15.52
N ASN A 479 10.77 16.33 -14.81
CA ASN A 479 10.37 16.49 -13.42
C ASN A 479 9.64 17.83 -13.14
N ASP A 480 8.91 18.36 -14.13
CA ASP A 480 8.07 19.55 -13.94
C ASP A 480 6.68 19.20 -13.37
N GLY A 481 6.42 17.91 -13.23
CA GLY A 481 5.21 17.31 -12.71
C GLY A 481 4.18 17.00 -13.80
N PHE A 482 4.23 17.63 -14.97
CA PHE A 482 3.40 17.28 -16.10
C PHE A 482 4.02 16.11 -16.88
N LYS A 483 3.20 15.39 -17.65
CA LYS A 483 3.67 14.22 -18.38
C LYS A 483 3.82 14.52 -19.85
N GLU A 484 4.95 14.15 -20.42
CA GLU A 484 5.22 14.23 -21.84
C GLU A 484 4.67 12.99 -22.58
N ILE A 485 4.40 13.16 -23.87
CA ILE A 485 3.97 12.11 -24.79
C ILE A 485 5.16 11.73 -25.67
N ILE A 486 5.62 10.48 -25.55
CA ILE A 486 6.80 9.98 -26.24
C ILE A 486 6.41 8.90 -27.24
N PHE A 487 6.89 9.01 -28.48
CA PHE A 487 6.63 8.01 -29.51
C PHE A 487 7.68 8.07 -30.62
N GLY A 488 7.86 6.98 -31.35
CA GLY A 488 8.60 7.01 -32.60
C GLY A 488 7.74 6.85 -33.84
N ASP A 489 8.27 7.38 -34.94
CA ASP A 489 7.62 7.35 -36.24
C ASP A 489 8.32 6.41 -37.25
N LYS A 490 7.68 6.15 -38.40
CA LYS A 490 8.26 5.33 -39.47
C LYS A 490 9.56 5.86 -40.09
N SER A 491 10.01 7.08 -39.77
CA SER A 491 11.33 7.54 -40.20
C SER A 491 12.46 7.08 -39.29
N GLY A 492 12.16 6.45 -38.15
CA GLY A 492 13.19 6.18 -37.16
C GLY A 492 13.43 7.36 -36.20
N LYS A 493 12.54 8.37 -36.19
CA LYS A 493 12.66 9.53 -35.29
C LYS A 493 11.82 9.32 -34.03
N ILE A 494 12.36 9.75 -32.89
CA ILE A 494 11.67 9.82 -31.60
C ILE A 494 11.18 11.24 -31.39
N TRP A 495 9.95 11.32 -30.90
CA TRP A 495 9.23 12.54 -30.61
C TRP A 495 8.84 12.56 -29.15
N VAL A 496 8.98 13.73 -28.53
CA VAL A 496 8.59 13.99 -27.15
C VAL A 496 7.81 15.29 -27.18
N LEU A 497 6.53 15.21 -26.84
CA LEU A 497 5.62 16.34 -26.85
C LEU A 497 5.23 16.70 -25.43
N ASN A 498 5.18 17.99 -25.15
CA ASN A 498 4.55 18.52 -23.96
C ASN A 498 3.05 18.14 -23.91
N PRO A 499 2.40 18.27 -22.73
CA PRO A 499 0.96 18.07 -22.57
C PRO A 499 0.08 18.89 -23.53
N ASP A 500 0.58 20.01 -24.07
CA ASP A 500 -0.13 20.87 -25.03
C ASP A 500 0.14 20.52 -26.50
N GLY A 501 1.00 19.53 -26.75
CA GLY A 501 1.36 19.01 -28.06
C GLY A 501 2.53 19.74 -28.74
N GLU A 502 3.15 20.71 -28.09
CA GLU A 502 4.38 21.32 -28.58
C GLU A 502 5.58 20.38 -28.33
N PRO A 503 6.49 20.19 -29.30
CA PRO A 503 7.64 19.32 -29.14
C PRO A 503 8.66 19.90 -28.15
N LEU A 504 9.32 19.03 -27.38
CA LEU A 504 10.49 19.41 -26.58
C LEU A 504 11.71 19.72 -27.47
N PRO A 505 12.62 20.60 -27.02
CA PRO A 505 13.80 21.02 -27.80
C PRO A 505 14.62 19.87 -28.37
N LEU A 506 14.81 18.78 -27.61
CA LEU A 506 15.55 17.60 -28.04
C LEU A 506 15.01 16.98 -29.36
N THR A 507 13.73 17.19 -29.67
CA THR A 507 13.06 16.61 -30.84
C THR A 507 12.90 17.57 -32.01
N GLU A 508 13.29 18.84 -31.85
CA GLU A 508 13.27 19.81 -32.94
C GLU A 508 14.49 19.68 -33.86
N ASP A 509 15.62 19.15 -33.37
CA ASP A 509 16.83 19.00 -34.18
C ASP A 509 16.71 17.80 -35.17
N GLU A 510 17.25 17.96 -36.39
CA GLU A 510 17.30 16.90 -37.39
C GLU A 510 18.38 15.85 -37.07
N ASP A 511 19.26 16.13 -36.09
CA ASP A 511 20.39 15.28 -35.72
C ASP A 511 20.05 14.13 -34.73
N TYR A 512 18.88 14.14 -34.07
CA TYR A 512 18.42 13.06 -33.16
C TYR A 512 17.66 11.94 -33.91
N VAL A 513 18.32 11.37 -34.92
CA VAL A 513 17.89 10.14 -35.59
C VAL A 513 18.66 8.97 -34.98
N LEU A 514 17.98 8.20 -34.12
CA LEU A 514 18.54 7.00 -33.50
C LEU A 514 18.84 5.90 -34.53
N PRO A 515 19.77 4.97 -34.23
CA PRO A 515 20.93 4.71 -35.08
C PRO A 515 20.61 3.99 -36.39
N ARG A 516 21.12 4.58 -37.48
CA ARG A 516 21.16 3.99 -38.82
C ARG A 516 21.78 2.58 -38.81
N GLY A 517 20.94 1.57 -39.01
CA GLY A 517 21.24 0.57 -40.05
C GLY A 517 21.23 1.27 -41.41
N ASP A 518 22.13 0.91 -42.31
CA ASP A 518 22.44 1.66 -43.55
C ASP A 518 21.28 1.85 -44.57
N ASN A 519 20.04 1.49 -44.23
CA ASN A 519 18.88 1.49 -45.10
C ASN A 519 17.68 2.21 -44.45
N ASN A 520 17.02 3.05 -45.25
CA ASN A 520 16.02 4.06 -44.93
C ASN A 520 14.66 3.52 -44.42
N SER A 521 14.63 2.48 -43.59
CA SER A 521 13.42 1.72 -43.21
C SER A 521 13.56 1.03 -41.85
N ALA A 522 13.99 1.78 -40.84
CA ALA A 522 13.90 1.35 -39.44
C ALA A 522 12.42 1.34 -39.01
N MET A 523 11.93 0.22 -38.51
CA MET A 523 10.58 0.08 -37.96
C MET A 523 10.68 -0.12 -36.45
N PHE A 524 10.20 0.86 -35.70
CA PHE A 524 9.96 0.67 -34.28
C PHE A 524 8.72 -0.19 -34.08
N THR A 525 8.81 -1.14 -33.16
CA THR A 525 7.76 -2.15 -33.00
C THR A 525 7.30 -2.35 -31.57
N SER A 526 8.04 -1.78 -30.61
CA SER A 526 7.70 -1.78 -29.21
C SER A 526 8.56 -0.78 -28.44
N TRP A 527 8.03 -0.26 -27.33
CA TRP A 527 8.69 0.73 -26.45
C TRP A 527 8.32 0.48 -24.99
N ALA A 528 9.22 0.86 -24.07
CA ALA A 528 8.98 0.97 -22.64
C ALA A 528 9.79 2.17 -22.09
N ILE A 529 9.39 2.72 -20.94
CA ILE A 529 10.16 3.78 -20.28
C ILE A 529 10.17 3.52 -18.77
N GLU A 530 11.35 3.49 -18.15
CA GLU A 530 11.52 3.23 -16.72
C GLU A 530 12.88 3.76 -16.23
N ASP A 531 12.98 4.09 -14.95
CA ASP A 531 14.27 4.35 -14.27
C ASP A 531 14.96 2.99 -13.98
N ILE A 532 15.75 2.51 -14.93
CA ILE A 532 16.32 1.15 -14.90
C ILE A 532 17.61 1.14 -14.07
N ASP A 533 18.37 2.22 -14.09
CA ASP A 533 19.62 2.33 -13.33
C ASP A 533 19.46 3.00 -11.95
N LEU A 534 18.22 3.37 -11.60
CA LEU A 534 17.80 3.93 -10.31
C LEU A 534 18.49 5.27 -9.98
N ASP A 535 18.82 6.05 -11.01
CA ASP A 535 19.46 7.35 -10.87
C ASP A 535 18.46 8.53 -10.72
N GLY A 536 17.17 8.25 -10.88
CA GLY A 536 16.08 9.22 -10.80
C GLY A 536 15.75 9.90 -12.14
N THR A 537 16.45 9.56 -13.21
CA THR A 537 16.06 9.81 -14.60
C THR A 537 15.43 8.55 -15.19
N LYS A 538 14.83 8.63 -16.39
CA LYS A 538 14.17 7.47 -16.98
C LYS A 538 14.77 7.13 -18.32
N GLU A 539 14.92 5.84 -18.55
CA GLU A 539 15.45 5.28 -19.77
C GLU A 539 14.31 4.85 -20.68
N LEU A 540 14.39 5.26 -21.94
CA LEU A 540 13.54 4.78 -23.02
C LEU A 540 14.14 3.52 -23.64
N LEU A 541 13.37 2.43 -23.62
CA LEU A 541 13.70 1.19 -24.31
C LEU A 541 12.86 1.05 -25.56
N PHE A 542 13.47 0.58 -26.64
CA PHE A 542 12.72 0.27 -27.85
C PHE A 542 13.35 -0.83 -28.68
N VAL A 543 12.50 -1.52 -29.43
CA VAL A 543 12.93 -2.53 -30.40
C VAL A 543 12.84 -1.96 -31.81
N GLU A 544 14.01 -1.86 -32.43
CA GLU A 544 14.20 -1.49 -33.83
C GLU A 544 14.29 -2.74 -34.72
N LYS A 545 13.64 -2.69 -35.88
CA LYS A 545 13.81 -3.66 -36.96
C LYS A 545 14.33 -3.00 -38.22
N THR A 546 15.34 -3.59 -38.85
CA THR A 546 15.88 -3.11 -40.14
C THR A 546 15.31 -3.92 -41.31
N ASP A 547 14.94 -3.25 -42.41
CA ASP A 547 14.45 -3.91 -43.62
C ASP A 547 15.53 -4.75 -44.31
N SER A 548 15.16 -5.95 -44.77
CA SER A 548 16.08 -6.85 -45.44
C SER A 548 16.22 -6.50 -46.91
N THR A 549 17.46 -6.35 -47.36
CA THR A 549 17.80 -6.29 -48.80
C THR A 549 17.62 -7.63 -49.53
N THR A 550 17.23 -8.69 -48.81
CA THR A 550 17.05 -10.04 -49.35
C THR A 550 15.57 -10.35 -49.65
N PRO A 551 15.28 -11.19 -50.67
CA PRO A 551 13.91 -11.50 -51.09
C PRO A 551 13.11 -12.38 -50.11
N LEU A 552 13.56 -12.56 -48.86
CA LEU A 552 13.00 -13.52 -47.89
C LEU A 552 12.33 -12.88 -46.66
N TYR A 553 12.10 -11.57 -46.60
CA TYR A 553 11.44 -10.88 -45.46
C TYR A 553 12.07 -11.23 -44.10
N VAL A 554 13.40 -11.10 -44.00
CA VAL A 554 14.16 -11.40 -42.77
C VAL A 554 14.59 -10.07 -42.12
N PHE A 555 14.03 -9.70 -40.99
CA PHE A 555 14.34 -8.43 -40.32
C PHE A 555 15.31 -8.66 -39.16
N ASP A 556 16.49 -8.05 -39.21
CA ASP A 556 17.36 -7.99 -38.04
C ASP A 556 16.73 -7.06 -37.00
N ALA A 557 16.65 -7.53 -35.75
CA ALA A 557 16.08 -6.80 -34.64
C ALA A 557 17.13 -6.51 -33.57
N LYS A 558 17.06 -5.31 -33.00
CA LYS A 558 17.89 -4.87 -31.86
C LYS A 558 17.02 -4.21 -30.82
N ILE A 559 17.40 -4.36 -29.55
CA ILE A 559 16.90 -3.52 -28.46
C ILE A 559 17.93 -2.45 -28.16
N TYR A 560 17.44 -1.26 -27.82
CA TYR A 560 18.22 -0.15 -27.31
C TYR A 560 17.64 0.36 -26.00
N VAL A 561 18.52 0.88 -25.15
CA VAL A 561 18.22 1.58 -23.90
C VAL A 561 18.89 2.95 -24.00
N TYR A 562 18.10 4.01 -23.79
CA TYR A 562 18.55 5.39 -23.89
C TYR A 562 18.09 6.19 -22.68
N ASN A 563 18.99 6.87 -21.99
CA ASN A 563 18.61 7.86 -21.00
C ASN A 563 17.95 9.05 -21.71
N LEU A 564 16.74 9.40 -21.25
CA LEU A 564 15.90 10.42 -21.85
C LEU A 564 15.69 11.58 -20.87
N THR A 565 16.18 12.76 -21.25
CA THR A 565 15.99 14.02 -20.53
C THR A 565 15.32 15.06 -21.43
N GLU A 566 14.99 16.25 -20.92
CA GLU A 566 14.39 17.34 -21.73
C GLU A 566 15.29 17.81 -22.89
N ASP A 567 16.61 17.70 -22.74
CA ASP A 567 17.60 18.27 -23.64
C ASP A 567 18.40 17.20 -24.42
N GLU A 568 18.52 15.98 -23.90
CA GLU A 568 19.42 14.96 -24.43
C GLU A 568 18.81 13.56 -24.46
N LEU A 569 19.27 12.78 -25.43
CA LEU A 569 18.93 11.37 -25.64
C LEU A 569 20.25 10.60 -25.81
N LEU A 570 20.66 9.86 -24.78
CA LEU A 570 21.98 9.24 -24.70
C LEU A 570 21.86 7.71 -24.73
N GLU A 571 22.53 7.05 -25.69
CA GLU A 571 22.56 5.59 -25.73
C GLU A 571 23.36 5.05 -24.54
N GLU A 572 22.73 4.19 -23.76
CA GLU A 572 23.38 3.51 -22.65
C GLU A 572 23.75 2.07 -22.99
N TRP A 573 22.82 1.37 -23.66
CA TRP A 573 23.00 -0.04 -23.96
C TRP A 573 22.23 -0.49 -25.20
N GLN A 574 22.71 -1.55 -25.85
CA GLN A 574 22.00 -2.23 -26.93
C GLN A 574 22.33 -3.74 -26.98
N ALA A 575 21.39 -4.54 -27.51
CA ALA A 575 21.63 -5.95 -27.80
C ALA A 575 20.97 -6.44 -29.09
N ASP A 576 21.64 -7.39 -29.74
CA ASP A 576 21.12 -8.09 -30.92
C ASP A 576 20.05 -9.11 -30.52
N LEU A 577 18.84 -8.94 -31.04
CA LEU A 577 17.71 -9.85 -30.83
C LEU A 577 17.64 -10.97 -31.90
N GLY A 578 18.51 -10.89 -32.91
CA GLY A 578 18.60 -11.82 -34.03
C GLY A 578 17.66 -11.48 -35.19
N SER A 579 17.61 -12.37 -36.19
CA SER A 579 16.87 -12.13 -37.43
C SER A 579 15.49 -12.81 -37.42
N THR A 580 14.43 -12.03 -37.62
CA THR A 580 13.03 -12.50 -37.54
C THR A 580 12.43 -12.70 -38.93
N TYR A 581 11.63 -13.74 -39.13
CA TYR A 581 11.00 -14.04 -40.43
C TYR A 581 9.59 -13.45 -40.51
N GLY A 582 9.25 -12.75 -41.61
CA GLY A 582 7.94 -12.09 -41.78
C GLY A 582 7.82 -10.79 -40.99
N SER A 583 6.60 -10.31 -40.68
CA SER A 583 6.38 -9.07 -39.91
C SER A 583 6.76 -9.18 -38.42
N GLY A 584 7.76 -10.02 -38.11
CA GLY A 584 8.19 -10.50 -36.80
C GLY A 584 7.71 -9.61 -35.69
N SER A 585 6.73 -10.07 -34.92
CA SER A 585 6.32 -9.35 -33.71
C SER A 585 7.49 -9.45 -32.74
N SER A 586 8.04 -8.29 -32.34
CA SER A 586 8.71 -8.19 -31.06
C SER A 586 7.61 -7.85 -30.07
N SER A 587 7.63 -8.49 -28.92
CA SER A 587 6.78 -8.04 -27.82
C SER A 587 7.29 -6.70 -27.30
N ASP A 588 6.44 -6.00 -26.56
CA ASP A 588 6.91 -4.94 -25.69
C ASP A 588 7.96 -5.49 -24.71
N PRO A 589 9.09 -4.77 -24.49
CA PRO A 589 10.01 -5.10 -23.40
C PRO A 589 9.24 -5.13 -22.07
N ALA A 590 9.53 -6.12 -21.23
CA ALA A 590 9.10 -6.12 -19.84
C ALA A 590 10.33 -5.84 -18.97
N ILE A 591 10.16 -4.98 -17.97
CA ILE A 591 11.20 -4.56 -17.06
C ILE A 591 10.75 -4.90 -15.64
N ALA A 592 11.58 -5.58 -14.86
CA ALA A 592 11.32 -5.88 -13.46
C ALA A 592 12.59 -6.44 -12.80
N ASP A 593 12.76 -6.27 -11.51
CA ASP A 593 13.68 -7.07 -10.71
C ASP A 593 13.07 -8.49 -10.50
N ILE A 594 13.51 -9.47 -11.27
CA ILE A 594 12.89 -10.81 -11.31
C ILE A 594 13.50 -11.75 -10.28
N ASP A 595 14.76 -11.53 -9.90
CA ASP A 595 15.47 -12.38 -8.94
C ASP A 595 15.72 -11.72 -7.57
N SER A 596 15.18 -10.52 -7.38
CA SER A 596 15.15 -9.76 -6.12
C SER A 596 16.54 -9.33 -5.65
N ASP A 597 17.42 -8.98 -6.58
CA ASP A 597 18.77 -8.51 -6.28
C ASP A 597 18.89 -6.98 -6.20
N GLY A 598 17.83 -6.26 -6.56
CA GLY A 598 17.75 -4.81 -6.54
C GLY A 598 18.09 -4.14 -7.87
N ASP A 599 18.51 -4.90 -8.88
CA ASP A 599 18.77 -4.42 -10.23
C ASP A 599 17.60 -4.80 -11.17
N MET A 600 17.30 -3.95 -12.15
CA MET A 600 16.17 -4.18 -13.06
C MET A 600 16.54 -5.12 -14.22
N ASP A 601 15.77 -6.18 -14.44
CA ASP A 601 15.91 -7.07 -15.60
C ASP A 601 15.09 -6.62 -16.80
N ILE A 602 15.63 -6.82 -18.01
CA ILE A 602 14.93 -6.60 -19.28
C ILE A 602 14.61 -7.94 -19.95
N ILE A 603 13.31 -8.16 -20.23
CA ILE A 603 12.79 -9.31 -20.97
C ILE A 603 12.21 -8.89 -22.31
N VAL A 604 12.70 -9.49 -23.39
CA VAL A 604 12.13 -9.31 -24.74
C VAL A 604 11.80 -10.65 -25.39
N GLY A 605 10.56 -10.80 -25.87
CA GLY A 605 10.12 -11.94 -26.67
C GLY A 605 10.40 -11.75 -28.16
N THR A 606 11.04 -12.75 -28.78
CA THR A 606 11.31 -12.75 -30.22
C THR A 606 10.76 -14.01 -30.91
N LEU A 607 10.36 -13.85 -32.18
CA LEU A 607 9.86 -14.95 -33.02
C LEU A 607 10.90 -15.30 -34.09
N TYR A 608 11.54 -16.47 -33.96
CA TYR A 608 12.58 -16.95 -34.87
C TYR A 608 12.21 -18.32 -35.45
N ASP A 609 11.89 -18.43 -36.74
CA ASP A 609 11.72 -19.71 -37.48
C ASP A 609 10.93 -20.82 -36.72
N GLY A 610 9.86 -20.43 -36.01
CA GLY A 610 9.02 -21.34 -35.21
C GLY A 610 9.47 -21.56 -33.75
N ASP A 611 10.69 -21.14 -33.40
CA ASP A 611 11.20 -21.10 -32.02
C ASP A 611 10.92 -19.72 -31.39
N LYS A 612 10.42 -19.73 -30.16
CA LYS A 612 10.27 -18.53 -29.32
C LYS A 612 11.55 -18.36 -28.51
N LYS A 613 12.20 -17.19 -28.58
CA LYS A 613 13.32 -16.87 -27.69
C LYS A 613 12.92 -15.77 -26.72
N ILE A 614 13.44 -15.88 -25.51
CA ILE A 614 13.40 -14.84 -24.49
C ILE A 614 14.85 -14.42 -24.28
N ILE A 615 15.11 -13.13 -24.37
CA ILE A 615 16.40 -12.54 -24.03
C ILE A 615 16.26 -11.89 -22.66
N PHE A 616 17.21 -12.20 -21.79
CA PHE A 616 17.40 -11.60 -20.47
C PHE A 616 18.63 -10.72 -20.54
N ALA A 617 18.51 -9.50 -20.05
CA ALA A 617 19.64 -8.60 -19.81
C ALA A 617 19.49 -8.01 -18.41
N GLU A 618 20.58 -8.08 -17.65
CA GLU A 618 20.75 -7.56 -16.30
C GLU A 618 21.48 -6.21 -16.43
N VAL A 619 20.96 -5.18 -15.78
CA VAL A 619 21.62 -3.88 -15.66
C VAL A 619 22.48 -3.90 -14.41
N MET A 620 23.76 -3.51 -14.51
CA MET A 620 24.77 -3.63 -13.44
C MET A 620 25.30 -2.27 -13.00
#